data_AF-A0AA35YL36-F1
#
_entry.id   AF-A0AA35YL36-F1
#
_cell.length_a   1.000
_cell.length_b   1.000
_cell.length_c   1.000
_cell.angle_alpha   90.00
_cell.angle_beta   90.00
_cell.angle_gamma   90.00
#
_symmetry.space_group_name_H-M   'P 1'
#
loop_
_entity.id
_entity.type
_entity.pdbx_description
1 polymer ?
#
loop_
_entity_poly.entity_id
_entity_poly.type
_entity_poly.pdbx_seq_one_letter_code
_entity_poly.pdbx_strand_id
1 'polypeptide(L)'
;MVAVDLNRSQDEISLANLALNKIQRCAIDQLIDPVLGSGSDPEVMRMVTSVAELAFQCLQFYSEMRPTMNEVLDVLENIQAHGRIDAEESKTLKPPPRSENTDTTVLLKNFPPSPVSVTGEWHSDSTGSTTLSIR
;
A
#
# COMPACT_ATOMS: atom_id res chain seq x y z
N MET A 1 -3.20 -10.07 -9.58
CA MET A 1 -3.83 -11.05 -8.68
C MET A 1 -4.16 -10.32 -7.40
N VAL A 2 -5.43 -10.32 -6.97
CA VAL A 2 -5.84 -9.66 -5.71
C VAL A 2 -5.50 -10.61 -4.56
N ALA A 3 -4.89 -10.11 -3.49
CA ALA A 3 -4.61 -10.91 -2.30
C ALA A 3 -5.91 -11.13 -1.53
N VAL A 4 -6.65 -12.18 -1.93
CA VAL A 4 -7.91 -12.60 -1.32
C VAL A 4 -7.77 -13.97 -0.66
N ASP A 5 -8.38 -14.13 0.50
CA ASP A 5 -8.48 -15.40 1.23
C ASP A 5 -9.96 -15.79 1.39
N LEU A 6 -10.40 -16.79 0.63
CA LEU A 6 -11.78 -17.26 0.59
C LEU A 6 -12.22 -17.96 1.89
N ASN A 7 -11.30 -18.26 2.81
CA ASN A 7 -11.62 -18.87 4.09
C ASN A 7 -11.99 -17.83 5.16
N ARG A 8 -11.80 -16.53 4.89
CA ARG A 8 -12.16 -15.44 5.81
C ARG A 8 -13.61 -14.98 5.61
N SER A 9 -14.11 -14.22 6.58
CA SER A 9 -15.38 -13.52 6.45
C SER A 9 -15.34 -12.55 5.27
N GLN A 10 -16.51 -12.23 4.71
CA GLN A 10 -16.64 -11.33 3.57
C GLN A 10 -15.99 -9.95 3.83
N ASP A 11 -16.02 -9.47 5.07
CA ASP A 11 -15.46 -8.18 5.48
C ASP A 11 -13.93 -8.18 5.64
N GLU A 12 -13.30 -9.36 5.68
CA GLU A 12 -11.84 -9.53 5.82
C GLU A 12 -11.24 -10.36 4.67
N ILE A 13 -12.02 -10.64 3.63
CA ILE A 13 -11.63 -11.50 2.50
C ILE A 13 -10.42 -10.96 1.74
N SER A 14 -10.29 -9.64 1.65
CA SER A 14 -9.16 -8.93 1.04
C SER A 14 -8.21 -8.44 2.12
N LEU A 15 -6.90 -8.52 1.87
CA LEU A 15 -5.90 -7.96 2.79
C LEU A 15 -6.14 -6.49 3.13
N ALA A 16 -6.60 -5.69 2.17
CA ALA A 16 -6.91 -4.29 2.40
C ALA A 16 -8.07 -4.11 3.40
N ASN A 17 -9.13 -4.91 3.26
CA ASN A 17 -10.29 -4.83 4.15
C ASN A 17 -9.95 -5.39 5.54
N LEU A 18 -9.18 -6.47 5.59
CA LEU A 18 -8.62 -7.00 6.84
C LEU A 18 -7.79 -5.92 7.56
N ALA A 19 -6.88 -5.25 6.86
CA ALA A 19 -6.06 -4.18 7.44
C ALA A 19 -6.93 -3.03 7.98
N LEU A 20 -7.87 -2.51 7.18
CA LEU A 20 -8.78 -1.45 7.61
C LEU A 20 -9.57 -1.86 8.86
N ASN A 21 -10.13 -3.07 8.89
CA ASN A 21 -10.92 -3.57 10.02
C ASN A 21 -10.08 -3.66 11.30
N LYS A 22 -8.88 -4.26 11.22
CA LYS A 22 -8.00 -4.43 12.38
C LYS A 22 -7.46 -3.10 12.89
N ILE A 23 -7.10 -2.17 12.00
CA ILE A 23 -6.63 -0.83 12.39
C ILE A 23 -7.74 -0.06 13.12
N GLN A 24 -8.96 -0.03 12.58
CA GLN A 24 -10.10 0.66 13.22
C GLN A 24 -10.46 0.11 14.60
N ARG A 25 -10.20 -1.18 14.83
CA ARG A 25 -10.45 -1.85 16.11
C ARG A 25 -9.25 -1.81 17.06
N CYS A 26 -8.19 -1.07 16.71
CA CYS A 26 -6.93 -1.01 17.46
C CYS A 26 -6.30 -2.40 17.69
N ALA A 27 -6.48 -3.34 16.76
CA ALA A 27 -6.00 -4.72 16.81
C ALA A 27 -4.80 -4.93 15.85
N ILE A 28 -3.85 -3.99 15.88
CA ILE A 28 -2.70 -3.94 14.95
C ILE A 28 -1.75 -5.11 15.19
N ASP A 29 -1.66 -5.62 16.42
CA ASP A 29 -0.90 -6.82 16.79
C ASP A 29 -1.24 -8.05 15.95
N GLN A 30 -2.50 -8.16 15.50
CA GLN A 30 -2.97 -9.25 14.64
C GLN A 30 -2.59 -9.08 13.16
N LEU A 31 -2.10 -7.91 12.76
CA LEU A 31 -1.62 -7.62 11.40
C LEU A 31 -0.12 -7.83 11.24
N ILE A 32 0.64 -7.86 12.33
CA ILE A 32 2.09 -7.98 12.28
C ILE A 32 2.44 -9.42 11.89
N ASP A 33 3.28 -9.58 10.87
CA ASP A 33 3.80 -10.88 10.49
C ASP A 33 4.56 -11.49 11.68
N PRO A 34 4.19 -12.72 12.12
CA PRO A 34 4.86 -13.39 13.23
C PRO A 34 6.39 -13.48 13.11
N VAL A 35 6.93 -13.52 11.87
CA VAL A 35 8.39 -13.61 11.66
C VAL A 35 9.11 -12.30 12.00
N LEU A 36 8.40 -11.18 12.05
CA LEU A 36 8.94 -9.88 12.42
C LEU A 36 9.04 -9.72 13.95
N GLY A 37 8.49 -10.66 14.72
CA GLY A 37 8.52 -10.65 16.18
C GLY A 37 7.68 -9.49 16.75
N SER A 38 6.37 -9.67 16.83
CA SER A 38 5.52 -8.72 17.55
C SER A 38 5.74 -8.84 19.06
N GLY A 39 6.07 -7.72 19.71
CA GLY A 39 5.84 -7.55 21.14
C GLY A 39 7.05 -7.48 22.07
N SER A 40 8.30 -7.49 21.58
CA SER A 40 9.46 -7.35 22.48
C SER A 40 9.90 -5.90 22.72
N ASP A 41 9.65 -4.99 21.77
CA ASP A 41 10.11 -3.60 21.84
C ASP A 41 8.94 -2.60 21.70
N PRO A 42 8.63 -1.81 22.74
CA PRO A 42 7.57 -0.79 22.67
C PRO A 42 7.83 0.28 21.61
N GLU A 43 9.09 0.56 21.27
CA GLU A 43 9.43 1.54 20.24
C GLU A 43 9.11 1.03 18.83
N VAL A 44 9.40 -0.25 18.56
CA VAL A 44 8.98 -0.92 17.33
C VAL A 44 7.45 -0.90 17.21
N MET A 45 6.72 -1.19 18.29
CA MET A 45 5.25 -1.14 18.27
C MET A 45 4.71 0.27 18.02
N ARG A 46 5.35 1.31 18.55
CA ARG A 46 5.03 2.71 18.26
C ARG A 46 5.20 3.00 16.75
N MET A 47 6.34 2.63 16.17
CA MET A 47 6.60 2.82 14.74
C MET A 47 5.61 2.04 13.86
N VAL A 48 5.34 0.78 14.20
CA VAL A 48 4.36 -0.05 13.48
C VAL A 48 2.97 0.59 13.53
N THR A 49 2.59 1.16 14.68
CA THR A 49 1.31 1.87 14.82
C THR A 49 1.25 3.08 13.91
N SER A 50 2.30 3.90 13.85
CA SER A 50 2.36 5.04 12.92
C SER A 50 2.31 4.62 11.44
N VAL A 51 2.96 3.50 11.08
CA VAL A 51 2.84 2.95 9.72
C VAL A 51 1.42 2.46 9.43
N ALA A 52 0.76 1.83 10.41
CA ALA A 52 -0.61 1.38 10.28
C ALA A 52 -1.59 2.56 10.09
N GLU A 53 -1.39 3.67 10.78
CA GLU A 53 -2.14 4.91 10.58
C GLU A 53 -1.95 5.48 9.18
N LEU A 54 -0.72 5.49 8.67
CA LEU A 54 -0.45 5.91 7.29
C LEU A 54 -1.12 4.96 6.28
N ALA A 55 -1.03 3.66 6.49
CA ALA A 55 -1.67 2.66 5.65
C ALA A 55 -3.20 2.83 5.64
N PHE A 56 -3.82 3.18 6.76
CA PHE A 56 -5.24 3.49 6.84
C PHE A 56 -5.63 4.64 5.91
N GLN A 57 -4.82 5.69 5.83
CA GLN A 57 -5.05 6.81 4.90
C GLN A 57 -4.87 6.39 3.44
N CYS A 58 -3.84 5.59 3.13
CA CYS A 58 -3.60 5.06 1.79
C CYS A 58 -4.73 4.16 1.28
N LEU A 59 -5.39 3.43 2.19
CA LEU A 59 -6.47 2.49 1.89
C LEU A 59 -7.87 3.13 1.88
N GLN A 60 -8.00 4.46 2.06
CA GLN A 60 -9.30 5.12 2.07
C GLN A 60 -10.07 4.89 0.78
N PHE A 61 -11.40 4.73 0.89
CA PHE A 61 -12.25 4.55 -0.28
C PHE A 61 -12.20 5.77 -1.21
N TYR A 62 -12.32 6.95 -0.60
CA TYR A 62 -12.30 8.24 -1.27
C TYR A 62 -10.88 8.68 -1.61
N SER A 63 -10.64 9.03 -2.87
CA SER A 63 -9.32 9.40 -3.38
C SER A 63 -8.74 10.66 -2.73
N GLU A 64 -9.60 11.61 -2.37
CA GLU A 64 -9.25 12.88 -1.74
C GLU A 64 -8.73 12.73 -0.30
N MET A 65 -9.04 11.58 0.33
CA MET A 65 -8.53 11.23 1.66
C MET A 65 -7.21 10.48 1.60
N ARG A 66 -6.76 10.08 0.39
CA ARG A 66 -5.49 9.37 0.22
C ARG A 66 -4.36 10.39 0.10
N PRO A 67 -3.25 10.19 0.81
CA PRO A 67 -2.05 11.00 0.61
C PRO A 67 -1.45 10.76 -0.77
N THR A 68 -0.77 11.76 -1.29
CA THR A 68 0.11 11.63 -2.45
C THR A 68 1.33 10.77 -2.10
N MET A 69 1.98 10.16 -3.10
CA MET A 69 3.16 9.33 -2.86
C MET A 69 4.35 10.11 -2.25
N ASN A 70 4.44 11.43 -2.50
CA ASN A 70 5.45 12.27 -1.85
C ASN A 70 5.14 12.44 -0.37
N GLU A 71 3.89 12.73 0.00
CA GLU A 71 3.49 12.81 1.41
C GLU A 71 3.67 11.46 2.13
N VAL A 72 3.39 10.34 1.47
CA VAL A 72 3.67 9.00 2.00
C VAL A 72 5.17 8.84 2.30
N LEU A 73 6.05 9.26 1.38
CA LEU A 73 7.50 9.21 1.58
C LEU A 73 7.92 10.07 2.78
N ASP A 74 7.47 11.32 2.83
CA ASP A 74 7.81 12.27 3.89
C ASP A 74 7.40 11.73 5.28
N VAL A 75 6.19 11.14 5.38
CA VAL A 75 5.71 10.54 6.63
C VAL A 75 6.53 9.31 7.02
N LEU A 76 6.89 8.44 6.06
CA LEU A 76 7.71 7.27 6.32
C LEU A 76 9.13 7.63 6.78
N GLU A 77 9.75 8.64 6.15
CA GLU A 77 11.05 9.17 6.57
C GLU A 77 10.99 9.73 8.00
N ASN A 78 9.90 10.45 8.31
CA ASN A 78 9.66 10.97 9.64
C ASN A 78 9.52 9.85 10.68
N ILE A 79 8.73 8.81 10.41
CA ILE A 79 8.57 7.64 11.30
C ILE A 79 9.93 6.98 11.57
N GLN A 80 10.76 6.81 10.53
CA GLN A 80 12.09 6.22 10.68
C GLN A 80 13.01 7.11 11.53
N ALA A 81 12.99 8.44 11.34
CA ALA A 81 13.84 9.35 12.08
C ALA A 81 13.55 9.33 13.59
N HIS A 82 12.27 9.27 13.98
CA HIS A 82 11.87 9.20 15.39
C HIS A 82 12.40 7.94 16.11
N GLY A 83 12.53 6.82 15.39
CA GLY A 83 13.15 5.60 15.93
C GLY A 83 14.67 5.64 16.12
N ARG A 84 15.35 6.69 15.63
CA ARG A 84 16.81 6.85 15.77
C ARG A 84 17.21 7.87 16.83
N ILE A 85 16.31 8.77 17.20
CA ILE A 85 16.62 9.89 18.12
C ILE A 85 16.66 9.39 19.57
N ASP A 86 15.86 8.37 19.91
CA ASP A 86 15.80 7.81 21.27
C ASP A 86 17.01 6.90 21.59
N ALA A 87 17.83 6.55 20.60
CA ALA A 87 19.01 5.69 20.77
C ALA A 87 20.35 6.43 20.93
N GLU A 88 20.46 7.70 20.51
CA GLU A 88 21.71 8.47 20.60
C GLU A 88 21.43 9.97 20.76
N GLU A 89 21.41 10.45 22.01
CA GLU A 89 21.61 11.87 22.30
C GLU A 89 23.07 12.24 21.96
N SER A 90 23.37 12.59 20.70
CA SER A 90 24.52 13.43 20.32
C SER A 90 24.67 13.68 18.81
N LYS A 91 24.69 14.97 18.45
CA LYS A 91 25.29 15.62 17.25
C LYS A 91 24.37 15.94 16.05
N THR A 92 23.86 17.16 16.12
CA THR A 92 23.92 18.22 15.09
C THR A 92 24.56 17.89 13.71
N LEU A 93 23.80 18.22 12.66
CA LEU A 93 24.20 18.64 11.29
C LEU A 93 25.03 17.68 10.40
N LYS A 94 24.36 17.05 9.42
CA LYS A 94 24.55 17.30 7.96
C LYS A 94 23.71 16.33 7.11
N PRO A 95 23.07 16.78 6.01
CA PRO A 95 22.58 15.86 4.99
C PRO A 95 23.77 15.15 4.29
N PRO A 96 23.62 13.89 3.87
CA PRO A 96 24.69 13.16 3.19
C PRO A 96 25.06 13.84 1.87
N PRO A 97 26.34 13.84 1.47
CA PRO A 97 26.74 14.38 0.18
C PRO A 97 26.07 13.56 -0.92
N ARG A 98 25.30 14.26 -1.77
CA ARG A 98 24.79 13.74 -3.04
C ARG A 98 26.00 13.28 -3.85
N SER A 99 26.15 11.97 -3.95
CA SER A 99 27.15 11.37 -4.84
C SER A 99 26.79 11.77 -6.27
N GLU A 100 27.66 12.58 -6.88
CA GLU A 100 27.76 12.69 -8.32
C GLU A 100 28.18 11.32 -8.85
N ASN A 101 27.21 10.52 -9.28
CA ASN A 101 27.51 9.43 -10.20
C ASN A 101 27.33 9.98 -11.62
N THR A 102 28.43 9.91 -12.35
CA THR A 102 28.57 10.33 -13.74
C THR A 102 27.60 9.58 -14.62
N ASP A 103 26.94 10.32 -15.52
CA ASP A 103 26.24 9.83 -16.70
C ASP A 103 26.98 8.65 -17.36
N THR A 104 26.47 7.44 -17.14
CA THR A 104 26.73 6.32 -18.03
C THR A 104 25.38 5.72 -18.40
N THR A 105 24.91 6.18 -19.55
CA THR A 105 23.79 5.66 -20.31
C THR A 105 24.06 4.20 -20.71
N VAL A 106 23.92 3.28 -19.75
CA VAL A 106 23.89 1.85 -20.05
C VAL A 106 22.49 1.52 -20.57
N LEU A 107 22.42 1.42 -21.90
CA LEU A 107 21.28 0.97 -22.71
C LEU A 107 20.52 -0.21 -22.08
N LEU A 108 19.43 0.08 -21.36
CA LEU A 108 18.40 -0.90 -21.04
C LEU A 108 17.52 -1.11 -22.29
N LYS A 109 18.07 -1.75 -23.32
CA LYS A 109 17.35 -2.02 -24.58
C LYS A 109 16.56 -3.35 -24.59
N ASN A 110 16.52 -4.10 -23.48
CA ASN A 110 16.01 -5.47 -23.51
C ASN A 110 14.83 -5.76 -22.56
N PHE A 111 14.04 -4.76 -22.16
CA PHE A 111 12.74 -5.06 -21.55
C PHE A 111 11.69 -5.24 -22.67
N PRO A 112 10.97 -6.37 -22.73
CA PRO A 112 9.81 -6.45 -23.59
C PRO A 112 8.83 -5.35 -23.18
N PRO A 113 8.20 -4.64 -24.13
CA PRO A 113 7.19 -3.64 -23.78
C PRO A 113 6.08 -4.32 -22.98
N SER A 114 5.61 -3.64 -21.93
CA SER A 114 4.44 -4.06 -21.17
C SER A 114 3.29 -4.39 -22.14
N PRO A 115 2.56 -5.50 -21.93
CA PRO A 115 1.49 -5.88 -22.83
C PRO A 115 0.48 -4.74 -22.94
N VAL A 116 0.20 -4.32 -24.17
CA VAL A 116 -0.82 -3.32 -24.49
C VAL A 116 -2.16 -3.82 -23.95
N SER A 117 -2.86 -2.93 -23.28
CA SER A 117 -4.18 -3.10 -22.67
C SER A 117 -5.12 -4.00 -23.49
N VAL A 118 -5.87 -4.84 -22.79
CA VAL A 118 -6.98 -5.63 -23.33
C VAL A 118 -8.11 -4.68 -23.72
N THR A 119 -8.04 -4.06 -24.90
CA THR A 119 -9.24 -3.62 -25.63
C THR A 119 -9.77 -4.85 -26.36
N GLY A 120 -10.35 -5.77 -25.60
CA GLY A 120 -11.30 -6.72 -26.16
C GLY A 120 -12.58 -5.95 -26.46
N GLU A 121 -13.05 -6.02 -27.70
CA GLU A 121 -14.32 -5.48 -28.12
C GLU A 121 -15.43 -6.15 -27.28
N TRP A 122 -16.08 -5.38 -26.41
CA TRP A 122 -17.22 -5.86 -25.64
C TRP A 122 -18.39 -6.04 -26.60
N HIS A 123 -18.58 -7.26 -27.11
CA HIS A 123 -19.81 -7.61 -27.80
C HIS A 123 -20.93 -7.71 -26.76
N SER A 124 -21.74 -6.66 -26.69
CA SER A 124 -23.04 -6.72 -26.04
C SER A 124 -23.99 -7.47 -26.98
N ASP A 125 -24.28 -8.73 -26.70
CA ASP A 125 -25.42 -9.39 -27.33
C ASP A 125 -26.70 -8.71 -26.84
N SER A 126 -27.20 -7.77 -27.65
CA SER A 126 -28.51 -7.17 -27.52
C SER A 126 -29.55 -8.28 -27.51
N THR A 127 -30.12 -8.58 -26.35
CA THR A 127 -31.25 -9.49 -26.24
C THR A 127 -32.43 -8.85 -26.96
N GLY A 128 -32.75 -9.38 -28.14
CA GLY A 128 -33.83 -8.91 -28.98
C GLY A 128 -35.16 -8.86 -28.23
N SER A 129 -35.81 -7.71 -28.31
CA SER A 129 -37.17 -7.47 -27.84
C SER A 129 -38.12 -8.46 -28.54
N THR A 130 -38.69 -9.41 -27.80
CA THR A 130 -39.74 -10.29 -28.35
C THR A 130 -41.08 -9.56 -28.24
N THR A 131 -41.43 -8.86 -29.32
CA THR A 131 -42.81 -8.42 -29.58
C THR A 131 -43.62 -9.66 -29.97
N LEU A 132 -44.47 -10.15 -29.07
CA LEU A 132 -45.51 -11.13 -29.41
C LEU A 132 -46.85 -10.40 -29.50
N SER A 133 -47.24 -10.06 -30.73
CA SER A 133 -48.61 -9.69 -31.08
C SER A 133 -49.33 -10.86 -31.72
N ILE A 134 -50.43 -11.26 -31.06
CA ILE A 134 -51.74 -11.66 -31.57
C ILE A 134 -51.87 -12.98 -32.37
N ARG A 135 -52.65 -13.91 -31.80
CA ARG A 135 -53.93 -14.33 -32.38
C ARG A 135 -54.96 -14.64 -31.28
#